data_AF-E1ZRX1-F1
#
_entry.id   AF-E1ZRX1-F1
#
_cell.length_a   1.000
_cell.length_b   1.000
_cell.length_c   1.000
_cell.angle_alpha   90.00
_cell.angle_beta   90.00
_cell.angle_gamma   90.00
#
_symmetry.space_group_name_H-M   'P 1'
#
loop_
_entity.id
_entity.type
_entity.pdbx_description
1 polymer ?
#
loop_
_entity_poly.entity_id
_entity_poly.type
_entity_poly.pdbx_seq_one_letter_code
_entity_poly.pdbx_strand_id
1 'polypeptide(L)'
;MFGQRETYLDAVRRRQDREALAQLRTGSHWGAEETGRWTRRPREQRVCPHCHDGIEDAPHMLLTCPLYAPLRLNFPDLFAEPHPPHRFLRQKPCRLAAFAAACHQRWLTATVALPAVPP
;
A
#
# COMPACT_ATOMS: atom_id res chain seq x y z
N MET A 1 0.49 -30.37 6.83
CA MET A 1 0.95 -29.45 5.76
C MET A 1 2.01 -28.54 6.36
N PHE A 2 3.28 -28.69 5.98
CA PHE A 2 4.32 -27.75 6.39
C PHE A 2 4.07 -26.42 5.66
N GLY A 3 3.78 -25.36 6.40
CA GLY A 3 3.59 -24.03 5.83
C GLY A 3 4.87 -23.60 5.12
N GLN A 4 4.82 -23.46 3.80
CA GLN A 4 5.92 -22.88 3.05
C GLN A 4 6.16 -21.47 3.56
N ARG A 5 7.38 -21.23 4.06
CA ARG A 5 7.82 -19.90 4.48
C ARG A 5 7.89 -19.02 3.25
N GLU A 6 7.20 -17.90 3.28
CA GLU A 6 7.16 -16.93 2.19
C GLU A 6 8.57 -16.38 1.90
N THR A 7 8.97 -16.36 0.62
CA THR A 7 10.34 -15.96 0.21
C THR A 7 10.70 -14.53 0.62
N TYR A 8 9.71 -13.66 0.79
CA TYR A 8 9.93 -12.28 1.23
C TYR A 8 10.43 -12.18 2.68
N LEU A 9 10.18 -13.19 3.52
CA LEU A 9 10.63 -13.21 4.91
C LEU A 9 12.15 -13.31 5.02
N ASP A 10 12.79 -13.97 4.08
CA ASP A 10 14.25 -14.14 4.04
C ASP A 10 14.93 -13.11 3.13
N ALA A 11 14.25 -12.70 2.07
CA ALA A 11 14.80 -11.79 1.06
C ALA A 11 14.76 -10.31 1.51
N VAL A 12 13.74 -9.92 2.28
CA VAL A 12 13.57 -8.54 2.77
C VAL A 12 14.18 -8.43 4.17
N ARG A 13 15.27 -7.67 4.32
CA ARG A 13 15.99 -7.57 5.61
C ARG A 13 15.27 -6.71 6.66
N ARG A 14 14.71 -5.57 6.26
CA ARG A 14 14.07 -4.63 7.18
C ARG A 14 12.69 -5.13 7.56
N ARG A 15 12.41 -5.16 8.87
CA ARG A 15 11.11 -5.60 9.42
C ARG A 15 9.94 -4.75 8.88
N GLN A 16 10.08 -3.44 8.91
CA GLN A 16 9.06 -2.51 8.42
C GLN A 16 8.69 -2.76 6.94
N ASP A 17 9.65 -3.17 6.10
CA ASP A 17 9.43 -3.42 4.68
C ASP A 17 8.65 -4.72 4.49
N ARG A 18 8.95 -5.75 5.30
CA ARG A 18 8.17 -6.99 5.36
C ARG A 18 6.73 -6.73 5.80
N GLU A 19 6.56 -5.93 6.84
CA GLU A 19 5.24 -5.58 7.38
C GLU A 19 4.42 -4.83 6.34
N ALA A 20 4.98 -3.79 5.71
CA ALA A 20 4.27 -3.03 4.69
C ALA A 20 3.87 -3.89 3.48
N LEU A 21 4.76 -4.79 3.03
CA LEU A 21 4.45 -5.71 1.94
C LEU A 21 3.34 -6.70 2.34
N ALA A 22 3.45 -7.29 3.53
CA ALA A 22 2.47 -8.26 4.03
C ALA A 22 1.08 -7.61 4.11
N GLN A 23 0.99 -6.43 4.71
CA GLN A 23 -0.23 -5.66 4.85
C GLN A 23 -0.93 -5.37 3.51
N LEU A 24 -0.18 -4.99 2.47
CA LEU A 24 -0.74 -4.77 1.14
C LEU A 24 -1.22 -6.07 0.49
N ARG A 25 -0.52 -7.19 0.69
CA ARG A 25 -0.91 -8.50 0.13
C ARG A 25 -2.15 -9.08 0.80
N THR A 26 -2.31 -8.86 2.09
CA THR A 26 -3.45 -9.35 2.89
C THR A 26 -4.63 -8.38 2.87
N GLY A 27 -4.43 -7.15 2.39
CA GLY A 27 -5.44 -6.09 2.44
C GLY A 27 -5.61 -5.46 3.83
N SER A 28 -4.75 -5.80 4.80
CA SER A 28 -4.75 -5.22 6.15
C SER A 28 -3.80 -4.02 6.24
N HIS A 29 -3.97 -3.06 5.33
CA HIS A 29 -3.06 -1.93 5.14
C HIS A 29 -3.50 -0.68 5.92
N TRP A 30 -2.69 0.39 5.87
CA TRP A 30 -2.90 1.61 6.65
C TRP A 30 -3.98 2.57 6.10
N GLY A 31 -4.41 2.37 4.84
CA GLY A 31 -5.39 3.24 4.17
C GLY A 31 -6.85 3.16 4.69
N ALA A 32 -7.69 4.02 4.13
CA ALA A 32 -9.11 4.19 4.47
C ALA A 32 -9.95 2.94 4.25
N GLU A 33 -9.60 2.05 3.31
CA GLU A 33 -10.34 0.80 3.14
C GLU A 33 -10.31 -0.04 4.41
N GLU A 34 -9.14 -0.21 5.02
CA GLU A 34 -8.96 -1.05 6.20
C GLU A 34 -9.48 -0.35 7.46
N THR A 35 -9.10 0.90 7.69
CA THR A 35 -9.59 1.67 8.85
C THR A 35 -11.12 1.85 8.82
N GLY A 36 -11.68 1.98 7.62
CA GLY A 36 -13.12 1.99 7.37
C GLY A 36 -13.81 0.65 7.69
N ARG A 37 -13.13 -0.49 7.54
CA ARG A 37 -13.68 -1.81 7.96
C ARG A 37 -13.86 -1.86 9.48
N TRP A 38 -12.83 -1.46 10.22
CA TRP A 38 -12.86 -1.45 11.70
C TRP A 38 -13.92 -0.50 12.26
N THR A 39 -14.14 0.63 11.59
CA THR A 39 -15.14 1.64 11.97
C THR A 39 -16.52 1.41 11.34
N ARG A 40 -16.71 0.29 10.62
CA ARG A 40 -17.96 -0.06 9.91
C ARG A 40 -18.46 1.02 8.94
N ARG A 41 -17.56 1.82 8.37
CA ARG A 41 -17.91 2.77 7.31
C ARG A 41 -18.32 2.03 6.02
N PRO A 42 -19.38 2.46 5.31
CA PRO A 42 -19.74 1.93 3.99
C PRO A 42 -18.57 2.00 3.01
N ARG A 43 -18.46 1.05 2.08
CA ARG A 43 -17.29 0.91 1.18
C ARG A 43 -17.08 2.18 0.35
N GLU A 44 -18.17 2.75 -0.15
CA GLU A 44 -18.25 3.99 -0.91
C GLU A 44 -17.75 5.22 -0.14
N GLN A 45 -17.70 5.17 1.19
CA GLN A 45 -17.19 6.26 2.05
C GLN A 45 -15.71 6.07 2.44
N ARG A 46 -15.06 4.98 2.04
CA ARG A 46 -13.65 4.67 2.36
C ARG A 46 -12.69 5.31 1.36
N VAL A 47 -12.94 6.58 1.05
CA VAL A 47 -12.25 7.34 0.02
C VAL A 47 -10.85 7.73 0.51
N CYS A 48 -9.88 7.80 -0.40
CA CYS A 48 -8.54 8.29 -0.10
C CYS A 48 -8.59 9.74 0.42
N PRO A 49 -8.10 10.02 1.63
CA PRO A 49 -8.14 11.36 2.22
C PRO A 49 -7.15 12.33 1.55
N HIS A 50 -6.28 11.84 0.67
CA HIS A 50 -5.25 12.64 0.02
C HIS A 50 -5.63 13.11 -1.38
N CYS A 51 -6.33 12.28 -2.16
CA CYS A 51 -6.73 12.64 -3.53
C CYS A 51 -8.24 12.69 -3.74
N HIS A 52 -9.05 12.15 -2.82
CA HIS A 52 -10.52 12.13 -2.88
C HIS A 52 -11.13 11.48 -4.14
N ASP A 53 -10.33 10.75 -4.91
CA ASP A 53 -10.67 10.25 -6.26
C ASP A 53 -10.85 8.72 -6.29
N GLY A 54 -11.41 8.16 -5.23
CA GLY A 54 -11.72 6.73 -5.14
C GLY A 54 -11.43 6.10 -3.79
N ILE A 55 -11.82 4.83 -3.66
CA ILE A 55 -11.62 4.02 -2.45
C ILE A 55 -10.11 3.82 -2.24
N GLU A 56 -9.62 4.05 -1.02
CA GLU A 56 -8.21 3.84 -0.67
C GLU A 56 -7.90 2.37 -0.40
N ASP A 57 -8.02 1.55 -1.43
CA ASP A 57 -7.58 0.15 -1.44
C ASP A 57 -6.14 0.01 -1.95
N ALA A 58 -5.56 -1.20 -1.81
CA ALA A 58 -4.19 -1.46 -2.26
C ALA A 58 -3.95 -1.13 -3.76
N PRO A 59 -4.83 -1.48 -4.72
CA PRO A 59 -4.72 -1.03 -6.10
C PRO A 59 -4.65 0.49 -6.24
N HIS A 60 -5.56 1.23 -5.58
CA HIS A 60 -5.56 2.68 -5.61
C HIS A 60 -4.23 3.25 -5.11
N MET A 61 -3.78 2.78 -3.94
CA MET A 61 -2.52 3.25 -3.34
C MET A 61 -1.31 2.97 -4.24
N LEU A 62 -1.19 1.76 -4.78
CA LEU A 62 0.02 1.37 -5.50
C LEU A 62 0.06 1.93 -6.92
N LEU A 63 -1.08 1.98 -7.61
CA LEU A 63 -1.10 2.13 -9.05
C LEU A 63 -1.63 3.50 -9.52
N THR A 64 -2.60 4.10 -8.81
CA THR A 64 -3.33 5.26 -9.36
C THR A 64 -3.19 6.52 -8.52
N CYS A 65 -3.15 6.40 -7.19
CA CYS A 65 -3.21 7.56 -6.29
C CYS A 65 -2.04 8.54 -6.56
N PRO A 66 -2.33 9.84 -6.79
CA PRO A 66 -1.32 10.86 -7.08
C PRO A 66 -0.30 11.06 -5.95
N LEU A 67 -0.68 10.79 -4.69
CA LEU A 67 0.20 10.90 -3.53
C LEU A 67 1.52 10.12 -3.71
N TYR A 68 1.42 8.96 -4.37
CA TYR A 68 2.53 8.04 -4.57
C TYR A 68 3.17 8.15 -5.95
N ALA A 69 2.72 9.07 -6.81
CA ALA A 69 3.29 9.26 -8.15
C ALA A 69 4.82 9.48 -8.14
N PRO A 70 5.39 10.33 -7.24
CA PRO A 70 6.85 10.48 -7.16
C PRO A 70 7.56 9.19 -6.73
N LEU A 71 6.91 8.36 -5.92
CA LEU A 71 7.49 7.07 -5.51
C LEU A 71 7.54 6.10 -6.69
N ARG A 72 6.50 6.03 -7.53
CA ARG A 72 6.50 5.15 -8.71
C ARG A 72 7.70 5.42 -9.63
N LEU A 73 8.09 6.69 -9.77
CA LEU A 73 9.28 7.10 -10.54
C LEU A 73 10.60 6.58 -9.95
N ASN A 74 10.68 6.33 -8.64
CA ASN A 74 11.86 5.79 -7.98
C ASN A 74 11.98 4.25 -8.08
N PHE A 75 10.93 3.59 -8.56
CA PHE A 75 10.87 2.14 -8.73
C PHE A 75 10.43 1.75 -10.15
N PRO A 76 11.07 2.28 -11.21
CA PRO A 76 10.62 2.08 -12.59
C PRO A 76 10.59 0.60 -12.99
N ASP A 77 11.43 -0.22 -12.36
CA ASP A 77 11.48 -1.67 -12.59
C ASP A 77 10.20 -2.41 -12.18
N LEU A 78 9.42 -1.88 -11.22
CA LEU A 78 8.13 -2.46 -10.82
C LEU A 78 6.99 -2.08 -11.78
N PHE A 79 7.18 -1.06 -12.61
CA PHE A 79 6.17 -0.47 -13.51
C PHE A 79 6.58 -0.57 -14.98
N ALA A 80 7.63 -1.33 -15.29
CA ALA A 80 8.14 -1.49 -16.66
C ALA A 80 7.07 -2.04 -17.61
N GLU A 81 6.17 -2.87 -17.09
CA GLU A 81 5.04 -3.42 -17.83
C GLU A 81 3.72 -3.17 -17.09
N PRO A 82 2.61 -2.97 -17.82
CA PRO A 82 1.29 -2.92 -17.20
C PRO A 82 0.98 -4.23 -16.48
N HIS A 83 0.58 -4.12 -15.22
CA HIS A 83 0.23 -5.27 -14.39
C HIS A 83 -1.16 -5.08 -13.80
N PRO A 84 -2.05 -6.09 -13.88
CA PRO A 84 -3.23 -6.08 -13.03
C PRO A 84 -2.80 -6.15 -11.55
N PRO A 85 -3.58 -5.61 -10.60
CA PRO A 85 -3.15 -5.45 -9.21
C PRO A 85 -2.64 -6.74 -8.55
N HIS A 86 -3.30 -7.87 -8.78
CA HIS A 86 -2.90 -9.15 -8.21
C HIS A 86 -1.51 -9.62 -8.72
N ARG A 87 -1.14 -9.29 -9.96
CA ARG A 87 0.16 -9.62 -10.54
C ARG A 87 1.22 -8.67 -10.03
N PHE A 88 0.89 -7.39 -9.91
CA PHE A 88 1.77 -6.38 -9.33
C PHE A 88 2.21 -6.76 -7.91
N LEU A 89 1.28 -7.22 -7.06
CA LEU A 89 1.57 -7.64 -5.68
C LEU A 89 2.40 -8.93 -5.57
N ARG A 90 2.56 -9.68 -6.66
CA ARG A 90 3.35 -10.92 -6.73
C ARG A 90 4.75 -10.74 -7.29
N GLN A 91 5.15 -9.50 -7.61
CA GLN A 91 6.51 -9.18 -8.08
C GLN A 91 7.60 -9.48 -7.05
N LYS A 92 8.87 -9.35 -7.47
CA LYS A 92 10.07 -9.65 -6.66
C LYS A 92 9.98 -9.01 -5.27
N PRO A 93 10.05 -9.79 -4.18
CA PRO A 93 9.64 -9.27 -2.88
C PRO A 93 10.53 -8.17 -2.30
N CYS A 94 11.84 -8.20 -2.51
CA CYS A 94 12.75 -7.18 -1.96
C CYS A 94 12.39 -5.77 -2.43
N ARG A 95 12.18 -5.65 -3.74
CA ARG A 95 11.93 -4.36 -4.36
C ARG A 95 10.51 -3.88 -4.05
N LEU A 96 9.54 -4.78 -4.16
CA LEU A 96 8.16 -4.48 -3.84
C LEU A 96 7.99 -4.10 -2.35
N ALA A 97 8.76 -4.73 -1.45
CA ALA A 97 8.76 -4.38 -0.02
C ALA A 97 9.32 -2.99 0.24
N ALA A 98 10.42 -2.61 -0.43
CA ALA A 98 10.97 -1.27 -0.33
C ALA A 98 9.97 -0.20 -0.85
N PHE A 99 9.28 -0.49 -1.96
CA PHE A 99 8.22 0.38 -2.47
C PHE A 99 7.03 0.48 -1.50
N ALA A 100 6.56 -0.66 -0.98
CA ALA A 100 5.49 -0.72 0.02
C ALA A 100 5.83 0.12 1.27
N ALA A 101 7.04 -0.02 1.79
CA ALA A 101 7.53 0.76 2.92
C ALA A 101 7.55 2.26 2.62
N ALA A 102 8.01 2.65 1.43
CA ALA A 102 8.02 4.05 1.01
C ALA A 102 6.59 4.62 0.92
N CYS A 103 5.63 3.84 0.39
CA CYS A 103 4.22 4.23 0.38
C CYS A 103 3.65 4.38 1.79
N HIS A 104 3.97 3.46 2.71
CA HIS A 104 3.53 3.56 4.10
C HIS A 104 4.07 4.84 4.76
N GLN A 105 5.37 5.10 4.62
CA GLN A 105 5.99 6.30 5.15
C GLN A 105 5.38 7.57 4.56
N ARG A 106 5.15 7.59 3.23
CA ARG A 106 4.55 8.74 2.55
C ARG A 106 3.13 9.02 3.04
N TRP A 107 2.34 7.97 3.27
CA TRP A 107 1.01 8.09 3.85
C TRP A 107 1.07 8.66 5.27
N LEU A 108 1.92 8.12 6.15
CA LEU A 108 2.08 8.63 7.51
C LEU A 108 2.43 10.12 7.52
N THR A 109 3.41 10.53 6.71
CA THR A 109 3.81 11.95 6.62
C THR A 109 2.70 12.83 6.05
N ALA A 110 1.97 12.36 5.04
CA ALA A 110 0.86 13.10 4.45
C ALA A 110 -0.33 13.23 5.41
N THR A 111 -0.65 12.17 6.16
CA THR A 111 -1.76 12.14 7.13
C THR A 111 -1.47 13.04 8.33
N VAL A 112 -0.24 13.04 8.84
CA VAL A 112 0.16 13.98 9.91
C VAL A 112 0.03 15.44 9.45
N ALA A 113 0.20 15.71 8.15
CA ALA A 113 0.05 17.04 7.57
C ALA A 113 -1.41 17.42 7.24
N LEU A 114 -2.36 16.49 7.31
CA LEU A 114 -3.77 16.82 7.09
C LEU A 114 -4.32 17.58 8.31
N PRO A 115 -5.05 18.69 8.11
CA PRO A 115 -5.78 19.31 9.21
C PRO A 115 -6.79 18.30 9.76
N ALA A 116 -6.95 18.26 11.08
CA ALA A 116 -7.95 17.43 11.72
C ALA A 116 -9.33 17.80 11.13
N VAL A 117 -9.89 16.93 10.30
CA VAL A 117 -11.27 17.06 9.86
C VAL A 117 -12.14 16.84 11.09
N PRO A 118 -12.94 17.83 11.53
CA PRO A 118 -13.83 17.62 12.67
C PRO A 118 -14.84 16.51 12.33
N PRO A 119 -15.28 15.75 13.35
CA PRO A 119 -16.17 14.61 13.17
C PRO A 119 -17.51 14.96 12.51
#